data_AF-A0AAZ3QRN7-F1
#
_entry.id   AF-A0AAZ3QRN7-F1
#
_cell.length_a   1.000
_cell.length_b   1.000
_cell.length_c   1.000
_cell.angle_alpha   90.00
_cell.angle_beta   90.00
_cell.angle_gamma   90.00
#
_symmetry.space_group_name_H-M   'P 1'
#
loop_
_entity.id
_entity.type
_entity.pdbx_description
1 polymer ?
#
loop_
_entity_poly.entity_id
_entity_poly.type
_entity_poly.pdbx_seq_one_letter_code
_entity_poly.pdbx_strand_id
1 'polypeptide(L)'
;QGIIGVWQFWDECQNYIRVLLITGRRIFTCGTNAFTPSIGNISRVMDTVNGVARCPYDPRHNSTAMVTEKGELYAATVIDFSGRDPVIYRSLGNMPLRTAQYNSKWLNDPHFISVYEVGLFTYFFLRENAVEHDCGRTVFSRVARVCKNDVGGRFLLEDTWTTFMKARLNCSRSGEIPFYYNELQSTFYLPEQDLIYGIFTTNVNSISASAVCAFNLSAITQAFNGPFRYQENPRTSWLSTPNPIPNFQVGNDRGPGENQTERSLQDAQRLFLMSDVVQPVSTDPLLYQDNIRFSKLVVDIVQGRDTLYHVMYIGTEYGTILKALSTTNKSMRGCYLEEMRLLPEGESEPIKSLQILHSDRSLFVGLSDRVLKIPLERCFLHSCSFHRFHILSTSNSQCHDTSPYIHSVMTTDIWGLIHISISLFNMYIHL
;
A
#
# COMPACT_ATOMS: atom_id res chain seq x y z
N GLN A 1 49.02 3.88 8.43
CA GLN A 1 48.18 3.05 7.53
C GLN A 1 47.33 2.16 8.45
N GLY A 2 46.24 2.63 9.06
CA GLY A 2 45.00 3.00 8.37
C GLY A 2 44.07 1.78 8.31
N ILE A 3 43.67 1.24 9.46
CA ILE A 3 42.60 0.22 9.56
C ILE A 3 41.28 0.95 9.31
N ILE A 4 40.90 1.05 8.05
CA ILE A 4 39.58 1.53 7.63
C ILE A 4 38.81 0.30 7.15
N GLY A 5 37.75 -0.07 7.88
CA GLY A 5 36.54 -0.60 7.24
C GLY A 5 36.35 -2.12 7.08
N VAL A 6 36.84 -3.00 7.97
CA VAL A 6 36.42 -4.41 7.94
C VAL A 6 35.11 -4.65 8.73
N TRP A 7 34.78 -3.80 9.69
CA TRP A 7 33.60 -3.99 10.56
C TRP A 7 32.25 -3.73 9.88
N GLN A 8 32.19 -2.90 8.85
CA GLN A 8 30.94 -2.52 8.20
C GLN A 8 30.38 -3.62 7.25
N PHE A 9 31.22 -4.58 6.86
CA PHE A 9 30.83 -5.69 5.97
C PHE A 9 30.19 -6.90 6.69
N TRP A 10 30.37 -7.04 8.01
CA TRP A 10 29.87 -8.23 8.74
C TRP A 10 28.35 -8.24 8.86
N ASP A 11 27.72 -7.08 9.06
CA ASP A 11 26.27 -6.98 9.17
C ASP A 11 25.60 -7.18 7.80
N GLU A 12 26.14 -6.62 6.71
CA GLU A 12 25.50 -6.74 5.39
C GLU A 12 25.56 -8.17 4.82
N CYS A 13 26.58 -8.96 5.18
CA CYS A 13 26.80 -10.34 4.68
C CYS A 13 26.07 -11.42 5.51
N GLN A 14 24.88 -11.14 6.01
CA GLN A 14 24.04 -12.10 6.72
C GLN A 14 22.89 -12.64 5.84
N ASN A 15 22.19 -13.66 6.33
CA ASN A 15 20.95 -14.11 5.72
C ASN A 15 19.74 -13.38 6.32
N TYR A 16 19.31 -12.31 5.67
CA TYR A 16 18.10 -11.58 6.02
C TYR A 16 16.90 -12.18 5.31
N ILE A 17 15.90 -12.66 6.05
CA ILE A 17 14.64 -13.13 5.46
C ILE A 17 13.87 -11.92 4.92
N ARG A 18 13.60 -11.93 3.61
CA ARG A 18 12.93 -10.82 2.90
C ARG A 18 11.55 -11.21 2.35
N VAL A 19 11.31 -12.50 2.15
CA VAL A 19 10.02 -13.05 1.73
C VAL A 19 9.65 -14.16 2.69
N LEU A 20 8.45 -14.06 3.25
CA LEU A 20 7.82 -15.09 4.09
C LEU A 20 6.35 -15.14 3.71
N LEU A 21 5.94 -16.17 2.98
CA LEU A 21 4.60 -16.34 2.45
C LEU A 21 4.03 -17.67 2.93
N ILE A 22 2.76 -17.66 3.34
CA ILE A 22 2.06 -18.83 3.85
C ILE A 22 0.97 -19.19 2.86
N THR A 23 0.99 -20.43 2.35
CA THR A 23 0.00 -20.94 1.41
C THR A 23 -0.52 -22.28 1.92
N GLY A 24 -1.68 -22.25 2.58
CA GLY A 24 -2.26 -23.43 3.23
C GLY A 24 -1.36 -23.99 4.32
N ARG A 25 -0.79 -25.18 4.09
CA ARG A 25 0.17 -25.85 5.01
C ARG A 25 1.63 -25.67 4.62
N ARG A 26 1.92 -24.91 3.56
CA ARG A 26 3.28 -24.68 3.07
C ARG A 26 3.72 -23.27 3.41
N ILE A 27 5.00 -23.12 3.71
CA ILE A 27 5.63 -21.83 3.96
C ILE A 27 6.73 -21.66 2.92
N PHE A 28 6.70 -20.53 2.23
CA PHE A 28 7.70 -20.12 1.27
C PHE A 28 8.57 -19.03 1.89
N THR A 29 9.85 -19.30 2.04
CA THR A 29 10.83 -18.36 2.62
C THR A 29 11.91 -18.05 1.60
N CYS A 30 12.28 -16.77 1.46
CA CYS A 30 13.45 -16.36 0.67
C CYS A 30 14.24 -15.33 1.46
N GLY A 31 15.54 -15.54 1.57
CA GLY A 31 16.46 -14.64 2.25
C GLY A 31 17.62 -14.21 1.37
N THR A 32 18.28 -13.12 1.74
CA THR A 32 19.44 -12.56 1.00
C THR A 32 20.61 -13.54 0.95
N ASN A 33 20.74 -14.39 1.98
CA ASN A 33 21.78 -15.39 2.15
C ASN A 33 23.17 -14.87 1.73
N ALA A 34 23.63 -13.78 2.38
CA ALA A 34 24.89 -13.10 2.04
C ALA A 34 25.02 -12.77 0.55
N PHE A 35 23.99 -12.13 -0.01
CA PHE A 35 23.88 -11.80 -1.44
C PHE A 35 23.91 -13.02 -2.37
N THR A 36 23.43 -14.18 -1.91
CA THR A 36 23.18 -15.37 -2.74
C THR A 36 21.77 -15.90 -2.46
N PRO A 37 20.72 -15.19 -2.92
CA PRO A 37 19.36 -15.40 -2.45
C PRO A 37 18.91 -16.85 -2.65
N SER A 38 18.37 -17.44 -1.59
CA SER A 38 17.99 -18.86 -1.57
C SER A 38 16.61 -19.03 -0.94
N ILE A 39 15.82 -19.97 -1.46
CA ILE A 39 14.52 -20.32 -0.89
C ILE A 39 14.66 -21.54 0.01
N GLY A 40 14.34 -21.41 1.30
CA GLY A 40 14.34 -22.53 2.24
C GLY A 40 14.49 -22.15 3.72
N ASN A 41 13.77 -22.92 4.56
CA ASN A 41 13.96 -23.23 6.00
C ASN A 41 12.80 -22.84 6.95
N ILE A 42 12.00 -23.85 7.33
CA ILE A 42 11.29 -24.07 8.61
C ILE A 42 11.21 -25.61 8.76
N SER A 43 11.87 -26.19 9.77
CA SER A 43 11.93 -27.58 10.30
C SER A 43 11.85 -28.81 9.35
N ARG A 44 11.14 -28.77 8.23
CA ARG A 44 11.15 -29.73 7.12
C ARG A 44 11.14 -28.97 5.79
N VAL A 45 12.31 -28.79 5.17
CA VAL A 45 12.41 -28.24 3.82
C VAL A 45 11.87 -29.27 2.84
N MET A 46 10.78 -28.93 2.16
CA MET A 46 10.20 -29.79 1.13
C MET A 46 11.00 -29.67 -0.17
N ASP A 47 11.34 -28.44 -0.57
CA ASP A 47 12.09 -28.13 -1.80
C ASP A 47 12.93 -26.85 -1.62
N THR A 48 14.06 -26.78 -2.32
CA THR A 48 14.95 -25.60 -2.39
C THR A 48 14.95 -25.06 -3.81
N VAL A 49 14.75 -23.77 -3.98
CA VAL A 49 14.73 -23.11 -5.30
C VAL A 49 15.67 -21.90 -5.30
N ASN A 50 16.23 -21.58 -6.46
CA ASN A 50 17.06 -20.39 -6.65
C ASN A 50 16.29 -19.11 -6.26
N GLY A 51 16.84 -18.24 -5.41
CA GLY A 51 16.19 -16.99 -4.99
C GLY A 51 16.37 -15.82 -5.97
N VAL A 52 17.17 -15.99 -7.03
CA VAL A 52 17.34 -14.98 -8.11
C VAL A 52 15.97 -14.59 -8.68
N ALA A 53 15.73 -13.28 -8.83
CA ALA A 53 14.46 -12.69 -9.25
C ALA A 53 13.26 -12.92 -8.29
N ARG A 54 13.48 -13.53 -7.12
CA ARG A 54 12.42 -13.87 -6.15
C ARG A 54 12.60 -13.18 -4.81
N CYS A 55 13.84 -12.89 -4.41
CA CYS A 55 14.15 -11.98 -3.30
C CYS A 55 15.40 -11.15 -3.60
N PRO A 56 15.55 -9.97 -2.96
CA PRO A 56 16.67 -9.08 -3.23
C PRO A 56 17.98 -9.63 -2.66
N TYR A 57 19.09 -9.16 -3.24
CA TYR A 57 20.43 -9.40 -2.74
C TYR A 57 20.74 -8.52 -1.52
N ASP A 58 20.46 -7.21 -1.62
CA ASP A 58 20.65 -6.24 -0.53
C ASP A 58 19.40 -6.22 0.38
N PRO A 59 19.54 -6.35 1.71
CA PRO A 59 18.43 -6.30 2.66
C PRO A 59 17.72 -4.93 2.71
N ARG A 60 18.34 -3.86 2.22
CA ARG A 60 17.77 -2.50 2.14
C ARG A 60 16.92 -2.30 0.89
N HIS A 61 17.03 -3.18 -0.11
CA HIS A 61 16.22 -3.05 -1.32
C HIS A 61 14.74 -3.30 -1.03
N ASN A 62 13.92 -2.40 -1.58
CA ASN A 62 12.46 -2.51 -1.53
C ASN A 62 12.00 -3.53 -2.57
N SER A 63 11.50 -4.65 -2.07
CA SER A 63 10.99 -5.76 -2.86
C SER A 63 9.63 -6.20 -2.33
N THR A 64 8.82 -6.78 -3.18
CA THR A 64 7.54 -7.36 -2.77
C THR A 64 7.32 -8.69 -3.47
N ALA A 65 6.61 -9.60 -2.82
CA ALA A 65 6.31 -10.92 -3.36
C ALA A 65 4.98 -11.45 -2.81
N MET A 66 4.32 -12.29 -3.59
CA MET A 66 3.07 -12.96 -3.24
C MET A 66 2.97 -14.29 -4.00
N VAL A 67 2.34 -15.27 -3.36
CA VAL A 67 2.04 -16.57 -3.96
C VAL A 67 0.53 -16.65 -4.16
N THR A 68 0.11 -17.03 -5.36
CA THR A 68 -1.30 -17.25 -5.71
C THR A 68 -1.81 -18.57 -5.13
N GLU A 69 -3.14 -18.75 -5.09
CA GLU A 69 -3.75 -20.03 -4.69
C GLU A 69 -3.31 -21.21 -5.56
N LYS A 70 -2.99 -20.96 -6.84
CA LYS A 70 -2.46 -21.95 -7.78
C LYS A 70 -0.98 -22.31 -7.53
N GLY A 71 -0.30 -21.62 -6.62
CA GLY A 71 1.10 -21.83 -6.28
C GLY A 71 2.11 -21.05 -7.14
N GLU A 72 1.64 -20.16 -8.02
CA GLU A 72 2.51 -19.29 -8.80
C GLU A 72 3.03 -18.13 -7.94
N LEU A 73 4.34 -17.89 -7.98
CA LEU A 73 5.00 -16.81 -7.27
C LEU A 73 5.14 -15.59 -8.17
N TYR A 74 4.57 -14.47 -7.74
CA TYR A 74 4.78 -13.15 -8.32
C TYR A 74 5.74 -12.38 -7.41
N ALA A 75 6.86 -11.94 -7.95
CA ALA A 75 7.88 -11.19 -7.22
C ALA A 75 8.28 -9.94 -8.00
N ALA A 76 8.56 -8.86 -7.29
CA ALA A 76 9.14 -7.66 -7.86
C ALA A 76 10.37 -7.25 -7.05
N THR A 77 11.53 -7.33 -7.69
CA THR A 77 12.84 -7.16 -7.07
C THR A 77 13.91 -6.88 -8.14
N VAL A 78 15.19 -6.95 -7.80
CA VAL A 78 16.32 -6.89 -8.73
C VAL A 78 16.90 -8.29 -8.98
N ILE A 79 17.36 -8.55 -10.21
CA ILE A 79 17.93 -9.86 -10.59
C ILE A 79 19.44 -9.92 -10.36
N ASP A 80 20.12 -8.79 -10.52
CA ASP A 80 21.56 -8.69 -10.49
C ASP A 80 22.06 -8.16 -9.14
N PHE A 81 23.30 -8.52 -8.81
CA PHE A 81 23.98 -8.04 -7.61
C PHE A 81 24.12 -6.51 -7.58
N SER A 82 24.24 -5.87 -8.75
CA SER A 82 24.42 -4.41 -8.83
C SER A 82 23.13 -3.60 -8.67
N GLY A 83 21.97 -4.27 -8.63
CA GLY A 83 20.66 -3.63 -8.51
C GLY A 83 20.21 -2.86 -9.75
N ARG A 84 20.80 -3.11 -10.93
CA ARG A 84 20.55 -2.36 -12.17
C ARG A 84 19.51 -3.02 -13.09
N ASP A 85 19.14 -4.27 -12.84
CA ASP A 85 18.11 -5.01 -13.59
C ASP A 85 16.86 -5.25 -12.71
N PRO A 86 15.99 -4.23 -12.56
CA PRO A 86 14.72 -4.38 -11.86
C PRO A 86 13.75 -5.24 -12.68
N VAL A 87 12.98 -6.08 -12.00
CA VAL A 87 12.06 -7.01 -12.64
C VAL A 87 10.74 -7.13 -11.89
N ILE A 88 9.65 -7.26 -12.64
CA ILE A 88 8.43 -7.92 -12.18
C ILE A 88 8.38 -9.30 -12.81
N TYR A 89 8.43 -10.34 -11.99
CA TYR A 89 8.68 -11.72 -12.37
C TYR A 89 7.59 -12.66 -11.85
N ARG A 90 7.10 -13.57 -12.71
CA ARG A 90 6.27 -14.71 -12.31
C ARG A 90 7.05 -16.00 -12.49
N SER A 91 6.97 -16.89 -11.52
CA SER A 91 7.65 -18.19 -11.53
C SER A 91 6.90 -19.24 -10.71
N LEU A 92 7.45 -20.46 -10.64
CA LEU A 92 6.85 -21.62 -9.94
C LEU A 92 5.48 -22.08 -10.49
N GLY A 93 5.06 -21.49 -11.60
CA GLY A 93 3.87 -21.86 -12.38
C GLY A 93 4.24 -22.45 -13.74
N ASN A 94 3.34 -22.27 -14.72
CA ASN A 94 3.49 -22.87 -16.06
C ASN A 94 4.72 -22.37 -16.81
N MET A 95 4.77 -21.06 -17.09
CA MET A 95 5.85 -20.41 -17.83
C MET A 95 6.34 -19.18 -17.08
N PRO A 96 7.67 -19.03 -16.87
CA PRO A 96 8.22 -17.86 -16.22
C PRO A 96 8.08 -16.63 -17.14
N LEU A 97 7.62 -15.51 -16.60
CA LEU A 97 7.49 -14.26 -17.34
C LEU A 97 8.17 -13.13 -16.60
N ARG A 98 8.85 -12.26 -17.34
CA ARG A 98 9.53 -11.08 -16.81
C ARG A 98 9.15 -9.80 -17.55
N THR A 99 9.43 -8.66 -16.95
CA THR A 99 9.45 -7.38 -17.66
C THR A 99 10.65 -7.28 -18.59
N ALA A 100 10.50 -6.49 -19.66
CA ALA A 100 11.55 -6.27 -20.65
C ALA A 100 12.86 -5.78 -19.99
N GLN A 101 13.94 -6.50 -20.25
CA GLN A 101 15.24 -6.25 -19.62
C GLN A 101 15.87 -4.95 -20.14
N TYR A 102 16.52 -4.19 -19.26
CA TYR A 102 17.22 -2.94 -19.58
C TYR A 102 16.37 -1.90 -20.32
N ASN A 103 15.05 -1.96 -20.15
CA ASN A 103 14.11 -1.02 -20.77
C ASN A 103 13.55 -0.05 -19.72
N SER A 104 14.13 1.15 -19.65
CA SER A 104 13.70 2.19 -18.71
C SER A 104 12.26 2.66 -18.94
N LYS A 105 11.68 2.47 -20.14
CA LYS A 105 10.28 2.81 -20.36
C LYS A 105 9.35 1.86 -19.59
N TRP A 106 9.75 0.60 -19.42
CA TRP A 106 9.02 -0.40 -18.63
C TRP A 106 9.20 -0.19 -17.14
N LEU A 107 10.45 -0.09 -16.67
CA LEU A 107 10.81 0.14 -15.27
C LEU A 107 12.07 1.00 -15.20
N ASN A 108 12.00 2.13 -14.49
CA ASN A 108 13.14 3.06 -14.36
C ASN A 108 13.51 3.30 -12.89
N ASP A 109 14.50 2.57 -12.38
CA ASP A 109 14.95 2.66 -10.98
C ASP A 109 13.76 2.53 -9.99
N PRO A 110 12.96 1.45 -10.07
CA PRO A 110 11.75 1.32 -9.28
C PRO A 110 12.06 0.89 -7.84
N HIS A 111 11.29 1.41 -6.90
CA HIS A 111 11.10 0.82 -5.58
C HIS A 111 9.76 0.10 -5.57
N PHE A 112 9.74 -1.18 -5.22
CA PHE A 112 8.51 -1.98 -5.16
C PHE A 112 7.92 -1.95 -3.75
N ILE A 113 6.63 -1.59 -3.63
CA ILE A 113 5.95 -1.40 -2.34
C ILE A 113 5.10 -2.63 -2.01
N SER A 114 4.20 -3.02 -2.90
CA SER A 114 3.26 -4.12 -2.64
C SER A 114 2.79 -4.81 -3.92
N VAL A 115 2.24 -6.01 -3.75
CA VAL A 115 1.55 -6.75 -4.79
C VAL A 115 0.22 -7.28 -4.24
N TYR A 116 -0.84 -7.22 -5.04
CA TYR A 116 -2.17 -7.72 -4.68
C TYR A 116 -2.76 -8.56 -5.81
N GLU A 117 -3.38 -9.67 -5.43
CA GLU A 117 -4.15 -10.52 -6.32
C GLU A 117 -5.62 -10.08 -6.31
N VAL A 118 -6.14 -9.58 -7.43
CA VAL A 118 -7.54 -9.13 -7.50
C VAL A 118 -8.20 -9.52 -8.82
N GLY A 119 -9.27 -10.33 -8.75
CA GLY A 119 -10.00 -10.82 -9.92
C GLY A 119 -9.10 -11.63 -10.87
N LEU A 120 -8.98 -11.18 -12.12
CA LEU A 120 -8.18 -11.82 -13.18
C LEU A 120 -6.76 -11.24 -13.31
N PHE A 121 -6.41 -10.29 -12.44
CA PHE A 121 -5.18 -9.52 -12.55
C PHE A 121 -4.34 -9.60 -11.28
N THR A 122 -3.07 -9.29 -11.45
CA THR A 122 -2.13 -9.00 -10.36
C THR A 122 -1.69 -7.56 -10.46
N TYR A 123 -1.85 -6.79 -9.39
CA TYR A 123 -1.52 -5.37 -9.31
C TYR A 123 -0.24 -5.18 -8.52
N PHE A 124 0.71 -4.43 -9.08
CA PHE A 124 1.98 -4.07 -8.45
C PHE A 124 2.00 -2.58 -8.17
N PHE A 125 2.30 -2.22 -6.93
CA PHE A 125 2.45 -0.82 -6.52
C PHE A 125 3.94 -0.52 -6.38
N LEU A 126 4.38 0.53 -7.06
CA LEU A 126 5.77 0.94 -7.08
C LEU A 126 5.89 2.46 -7.19
N ARG A 127 7.09 2.97 -6.96
CA ARG A 127 7.49 4.32 -7.37
C ARG A 127 8.75 4.23 -8.21
N GLU A 128 8.88 5.05 -9.24
CA GLU A 128 9.99 5.00 -10.19
C GLU A 128 10.29 6.39 -10.74
N ASN A 129 11.44 6.57 -11.40
CA ASN A 129 11.73 7.80 -12.12
C ASN A 129 10.81 7.95 -13.35
N ALA A 130 10.09 9.05 -13.42
CA ALA A 130 9.14 9.34 -14.49
C ALA A 130 9.85 9.64 -15.82
N VAL A 131 9.69 8.76 -16.80
CA VAL A 131 10.25 8.93 -18.16
C VAL A 131 9.45 9.91 -19.01
N GLU A 132 8.20 10.16 -18.64
CA GLU A 132 7.29 11.08 -19.33
C GLU A 132 7.42 12.54 -18.87
N HIS A 133 8.29 12.79 -17.91
CA HIS A 133 8.55 14.12 -17.41
C HIS A 133 9.82 14.67 -18.06
N ASP A 134 9.65 15.59 -19.02
CA ASP A 134 10.75 16.12 -19.81
C ASP A 134 11.65 17.11 -19.01
N CYS A 135 11.18 17.61 -17.86
CA CYS A 135 11.85 18.63 -17.06
C CYS A 135 12.48 18.05 -15.78
N GLY A 136 13.73 17.61 -15.87
CA GLY A 136 14.48 17.11 -14.72
C GLY A 136 14.01 15.74 -14.19
N ARG A 137 14.71 15.23 -13.17
CA ARG A 137 14.42 13.92 -12.59
C ARG A 137 13.31 14.05 -11.54
N THR A 138 12.14 13.50 -11.86
CA THR A 138 10.99 13.42 -10.94
C THR A 138 10.59 11.96 -10.71
N VAL A 139 10.28 11.60 -9.47
CA VAL A 139 9.73 10.28 -9.13
C VAL A 139 8.21 10.33 -9.23
N PHE A 140 7.58 9.30 -9.80
CA PHE A 140 6.13 9.11 -9.73
C PHE A 140 5.77 7.77 -9.12
N SER A 141 4.67 7.78 -8.39
CA SER A 141 4.01 6.58 -7.88
C SER A 141 3.13 5.96 -8.96
N ARG A 142 3.16 4.62 -9.05
CA ARG A 142 2.48 3.84 -10.08
C ARG A 142 1.72 2.67 -9.49
N VAL A 143 0.66 2.32 -10.20
CA VAL A 143 0.09 0.99 -10.18
C VAL A 143 0.36 0.35 -11.54
N ALA A 144 0.93 -0.85 -11.53
CA ALA A 144 1.10 -1.69 -12.70
C ALA A 144 0.19 -2.91 -12.59
N ARG A 145 -0.21 -3.47 -13.74
CA ARG A 145 -1.13 -4.61 -13.82
C ARG A 145 -0.61 -5.62 -14.83
N VAL A 146 -0.75 -6.91 -14.51
CA VAL A 146 -0.53 -8.04 -15.41
C VAL A 146 -1.68 -9.03 -15.29
N CYS A 147 -1.91 -9.82 -16.34
CA CYS A 147 -2.97 -10.84 -16.35
C CYS A 147 -2.45 -12.15 -15.77
N LYS A 148 -3.30 -12.86 -15.04
CA LYS A 148 -2.90 -14.13 -14.39
C LYS A 148 -2.58 -15.22 -15.41
N ASN A 149 -3.36 -15.29 -16.48
CA ASN A 149 -3.21 -16.30 -17.54
C ASN A 149 -2.23 -15.88 -18.66
N ASP A 150 -1.48 -14.78 -18.50
CA ASP A 150 -0.54 -14.32 -19.53
C ASP A 150 0.46 -15.45 -19.81
N VAL A 151 0.64 -15.82 -21.07
CA VAL A 151 1.54 -16.91 -21.50
C VAL A 151 2.84 -16.40 -22.08
N GLY A 152 3.00 -15.07 -22.18
CA GLY A 152 4.11 -14.44 -22.87
C GLY A 152 3.93 -14.40 -24.38
N GLY A 153 4.90 -13.78 -25.04
CA GLY A 153 4.99 -13.77 -26.48
C GLY A 153 5.62 -15.06 -27.03
N ARG A 154 5.65 -15.17 -28.36
CA ARG A 154 6.32 -16.28 -29.06
C ARG A 154 7.66 -15.80 -29.62
N PHE A 155 7.64 -15.13 -30.77
CA PHE A 155 8.84 -14.56 -31.40
C PHE A 155 9.18 -13.17 -30.88
N LEU A 156 8.16 -12.35 -30.69
CA LEU A 156 8.26 -11.02 -30.07
C LEU A 156 7.79 -11.16 -28.63
N LEU A 157 8.52 -10.58 -27.67
CA LEU A 157 8.22 -10.68 -26.23
C LEU A 157 8.25 -12.14 -25.70
N GLU A 158 9.13 -12.98 -26.23
CA GLU A 158 9.41 -14.31 -25.64
C GLU A 158 9.78 -14.17 -24.16
N ASP A 159 9.21 -15.02 -23.30
CA ASP A 159 9.34 -14.99 -21.84
C ASP A 159 9.04 -13.62 -21.18
N THR A 160 8.36 -12.74 -21.91
CA THR A 160 8.07 -11.37 -21.50
C THR A 160 6.58 -11.14 -21.41
N TRP A 161 6.13 -10.36 -20.42
CA TRP A 161 4.72 -10.01 -20.26
C TRP A 161 4.13 -9.39 -21.53
N THR A 162 2.96 -9.85 -21.95
CA THR A 162 2.22 -9.25 -23.07
C THR A 162 1.12 -8.30 -22.59
N THR A 163 0.75 -8.43 -21.32
CA THR A 163 -0.36 -7.70 -20.69
C THR A 163 0.09 -6.63 -19.69
N PHE A 164 1.41 -6.38 -19.59
CA PHE A 164 1.96 -5.37 -18.69
C PHE A 164 1.51 -3.95 -19.09
N MET A 165 0.91 -3.25 -18.13
CA MET A 165 0.54 -1.84 -18.23
C MET A 165 0.76 -1.15 -16.88
N LYS A 166 1.07 0.15 -16.90
CA LYS A 166 1.22 0.97 -15.68
C LYS A 166 0.57 2.34 -15.83
N ALA A 167 0.00 2.83 -14.73
CA ALA A 167 -0.65 4.14 -14.64
C ALA A 167 -0.09 4.92 -13.46
N ARG A 168 -0.10 6.27 -13.55
CA ARG A 168 0.29 7.15 -12.44
C ARG A 168 -0.81 7.17 -11.38
N LEU A 169 -0.43 7.15 -10.11
CA LEU A 169 -1.31 7.41 -8.97
C LEU A 169 -1.22 8.91 -8.60
N ASN A 170 -2.37 9.57 -8.44
CA ASN A 170 -2.42 10.95 -7.95
C ASN A 170 -2.69 10.99 -6.44
N CYS A 171 -1.84 11.67 -5.68
CA CYS A 171 -2.14 12.07 -4.31
C CYS A 171 -1.66 13.50 -4.13
N SER A 172 -2.59 14.44 -4.05
CA SER A 172 -2.30 15.87 -4.04
C SER A 172 -3.24 16.63 -3.12
N ARG A 173 -2.76 17.72 -2.54
CA ARG A 173 -3.60 18.72 -1.86
C ARG A 173 -4.05 19.78 -2.87
N SER A 174 -5.34 20.11 -2.82
CA SER A 174 -5.94 21.16 -3.64
C SER A 174 -5.34 22.55 -3.33
N GLY A 175 -5.31 23.40 -4.35
CA GLY A 175 -4.72 24.73 -4.33
C GLY A 175 -4.70 25.31 -5.76
N GLU A 176 -4.33 26.59 -5.92
CA GLU A 176 -4.16 27.20 -7.25
C GLU A 176 -3.17 26.40 -8.10
N ILE A 177 -2.08 25.96 -7.46
CA ILE A 177 -1.17 24.93 -7.97
C ILE A 177 -1.25 23.74 -6.99
N PRO A 178 -1.69 22.56 -7.44
CA PRO A 178 -1.78 21.39 -6.58
C PRO A 178 -0.42 20.98 -6.01
N PHE A 179 -0.39 20.65 -4.72
CA PHE A 179 0.81 20.13 -4.05
C PHE A 179 0.81 18.60 -4.08
N TYR A 180 1.77 18.00 -4.78
CA TYR A 180 1.82 16.54 -5.00
C TYR A 180 2.71 15.80 -4.01
N TYR A 181 2.20 14.69 -3.48
CA TYR A 181 2.97 13.71 -2.71
C TYR A 181 3.31 12.55 -3.66
N ASN A 182 4.52 12.57 -4.19
CA ASN A 182 4.89 11.72 -5.33
C ASN A 182 5.48 10.36 -4.94
N GLU A 183 5.95 10.17 -3.70
CA GLU A 183 6.66 8.95 -3.29
C GLU A 183 5.78 8.03 -2.43
N LEU A 184 5.22 6.98 -3.04
CA LEU A 184 4.44 5.94 -2.36
C LEU A 184 5.33 5.12 -1.43
N GLN A 185 5.02 5.04 -0.13
CA GLN A 185 5.79 4.30 0.87
C GLN A 185 5.17 2.96 1.29
N SER A 186 3.84 2.92 1.40
CA SER A 186 3.10 1.74 1.84
C SER A 186 1.72 1.76 1.22
N THR A 187 1.14 0.59 1.03
CA THR A 187 -0.26 0.44 0.64
C THR A 187 -0.96 -0.56 1.57
N PHE A 188 -2.29 -0.51 1.57
CA PHE A 188 -3.14 -1.50 2.22
C PHE A 188 -4.38 -1.72 1.36
N TYR A 189 -4.60 -2.96 0.90
CA TYR A 189 -5.82 -3.32 0.16
C TYR A 189 -6.89 -3.76 1.15
N LEU A 190 -8.08 -3.18 1.00
CA LEU A 190 -9.29 -3.47 1.78
C LEU A 190 -10.32 -4.13 0.85
N PRO A 191 -10.40 -5.48 0.81
CA PRO A 191 -11.23 -6.21 -0.13
C PRO A 191 -12.72 -5.93 0.02
N GLU A 192 -13.20 -5.66 1.24
CA GLU A 192 -14.62 -5.49 1.56
C GLU A 192 -15.24 -4.26 0.87
N GLN A 193 -14.41 -3.31 0.44
CA GLN A 193 -14.84 -2.08 -0.23
C GLN A 193 -14.11 -1.80 -1.55
N ASP A 194 -13.29 -2.75 -2.03
CA ASP A 194 -12.46 -2.57 -3.23
C ASP A 194 -11.61 -1.28 -3.20
N LEU A 195 -11.07 -0.97 -2.01
CA LEU A 195 -10.28 0.23 -1.75
C LEU A 195 -8.81 -0.10 -1.54
N ILE A 196 -7.94 0.69 -2.13
CA ILE A 196 -6.50 0.64 -1.89
C ILE A 196 -6.08 1.94 -1.23
N TYR A 197 -5.63 1.85 0.01
CA TYR A 197 -5.02 2.96 0.71
C TYR A 197 -3.53 3.04 0.38
N GLY A 198 -2.99 4.25 0.29
CA GLY A 198 -1.58 4.49 0.06
C GLY A 198 -1.05 5.64 0.91
N ILE A 199 0.13 5.45 1.51
CA ILE A 199 0.92 6.51 2.10
C ILE A 199 1.83 7.10 1.03
N PHE A 200 1.80 8.41 0.86
CA PHE A 200 2.67 9.14 -0.04
C PHE A 200 3.47 10.17 0.74
N THR A 201 4.73 10.37 0.36
CA THR A 201 5.60 11.39 0.94
C THR A 201 6.10 12.34 -0.14
N THR A 202 6.58 13.50 0.30
CA THR A 202 7.45 14.35 -0.50
C THR A 202 8.82 13.70 -0.69
N ASN A 203 9.63 14.26 -1.59
CA ASN A 203 10.98 13.79 -1.82
C ASN A 203 11.84 13.90 -0.55
N VAL A 204 12.76 12.95 -0.38
CA VAL A 204 13.68 12.91 0.78
C VAL A 204 14.49 14.20 0.96
N ASN A 205 14.83 14.89 -0.13
CA ASN A 205 15.58 16.15 -0.13
C ASN A 205 14.70 17.41 -0.01
N SER A 206 13.38 17.25 0.05
CA SER A 206 12.43 18.34 0.23
C SER A 206 11.95 18.43 1.68
N ILE A 207 11.15 19.46 2.00
CA ILE A 207 10.44 19.55 3.28
C ILE A 207 9.64 18.25 3.48
N SER A 208 9.83 17.59 4.61
CA SER A 208 9.13 16.35 4.93
C SER A 208 7.64 16.63 5.03
N ALA A 209 6.84 15.93 4.24
CA ALA A 209 5.39 15.93 4.39
C ALA A 209 4.85 14.60 3.89
N SER A 210 3.77 14.15 4.51
CA SER A 210 3.12 12.87 4.20
C SER A 210 1.63 13.04 4.01
N ALA A 211 1.04 12.15 3.23
CA ALA A 211 -0.38 12.09 2.96
C ALA A 211 -0.87 10.65 2.85
N VAL A 212 -2.14 10.42 3.21
CA VAL A 212 -2.85 9.17 2.99
C VAL A 212 -3.95 9.42 1.98
N CYS A 213 -3.90 8.72 0.85
CA CYS A 213 -4.93 8.74 -0.18
C CYS A 213 -5.54 7.34 -0.31
N ALA A 214 -6.83 7.27 -0.67
CA ALA A 214 -7.50 6.01 -1.02
C ALA A 214 -7.92 6.02 -2.49
N PHE A 215 -7.84 4.87 -3.13
CA PHE A 215 -8.17 4.67 -4.54
C PHE A 215 -9.18 3.54 -4.67
N ASN A 216 -10.27 3.79 -5.39
CA ASN A 216 -11.19 2.74 -5.78
C ASN A 216 -10.55 1.86 -6.86
N LEU A 217 -10.74 0.55 -6.77
CA LEU A 217 -10.33 -0.38 -7.83
C LEU A 217 -11.01 -0.06 -9.18
N SER A 218 -12.21 0.50 -9.14
CA SER A 218 -12.91 0.99 -10.34
C SER A 218 -12.17 2.14 -11.04
N ALA A 219 -11.61 3.09 -10.28
CA ALA A 219 -10.82 4.20 -10.82
C ALA A 219 -9.50 3.71 -11.43
N ILE A 220 -8.86 2.71 -10.80
CA ILE A 220 -7.67 2.03 -11.36
C ILE A 220 -8.03 1.36 -12.68
N THR A 221 -9.15 0.63 -12.72
CA THR A 221 -9.62 -0.07 -13.92
C THR A 221 -9.97 0.92 -15.05
N GLN A 222 -10.61 2.04 -14.71
CA GLN A 222 -10.92 3.12 -15.64
C GLN A 222 -9.65 3.68 -16.29
N ALA A 223 -8.60 3.95 -15.50
CA ALA A 223 -7.33 4.44 -16.04
C ALA A 223 -6.67 3.44 -17.01
N PHE A 224 -6.76 2.14 -16.73
CA PHE A 224 -6.27 1.09 -17.64
C PHE A 224 -7.13 0.89 -18.90
N ASN A 225 -8.38 1.34 -18.88
CA ASN A 225 -9.24 1.37 -20.06
C ASN A 225 -9.08 2.66 -20.88
N GLY A 226 -8.48 3.69 -20.30
CA GLY A 226 -8.19 4.97 -20.93
C GLY A 226 -7.08 4.91 -22.00
N PRO A 227 -6.75 6.05 -22.63
CA PRO A 227 -5.72 6.15 -23.65
C PRO A 227 -4.32 5.88 -23.11
N PHE A 228 -3.43 5.43 -23.99
CA PHE A 228 -2.02 5.25 -23.70
C PHE A 228 -1.23 6.53 -23.93
N ARG A 229 -0.09 6.64 -23.25
CA ARG A 229 0.92 7.66 -23.48
C ARG A 229 2.06 7.02 -24.27
N TYR A 230 2.27 7.50 -25.49
CA TYR A 230 3.23 6.95 -26.44
C TYR A 230 4.24 8.01 -26.88
N GLN A 231 5.46 7.54 -27.14
CA GLN A 231 6.53 8.36 -27.69
C GLN A 231 7.11 7.63 -28.89
N GLU A 232 6.98 8.23 -30.07
CA GLU A 232 7.47 7.65 -31.32
C GLU A 232 8.99 7.54 -31.32
N ASN A 233 9.68 8.64 -31.03
CA ASN A 233 11.14 8.69 -30.97
C ASN A 233 11.61 9.35 -29.66
N PRO A 234 12.82 9.04 -29.14
CA PRO A 234 13.31 9.66 -27.90
C PRO A 234 13.38 11.20 -27.91
N ARG A 235 13.32 11.83 -29.08
CA ARG A 235 13.34 13.29 -29.27
C ARG A 235 11.95 13.93 -29.35
N THR A 236 10.88 13.14 -29.50
CA THR A 236 9.51 13.64 -29.60
C THR A 236 8.88 13.70 -28.21
N SER A 237 7.96 14.65 -28.01
CA SER A 237 7.16 14.69 -26.79
C SER A 237 6.25 13.46 -26.67
N TRP A 238 5.86 13.16 -25.45
CA TRP A 238 4.89 12.11 -25.17
C TRP A 238 3.48 12.54 -25.59
N LEU A 239 2.84 11.74 -26.45
CA LEU A 239 1.51 12.01 -26.99
C LEU A 239 0.49 10.99 -26.46
N SER A 240 -0.76 11.43 -26.32
CA SER A 240 -1.87 10.54 -26.01
C SER A 240 -2.29 9.78 -27.27
N THR A 241 -2.46 8.47 -27.17
CA THR A 241 -2.89 7.57 -28.24
C THR A 241 -4.10 6.77 -27.76
N PRO A 242 -5.18 6.65 -28.56
CA PRO A 242 -6.35 5.87 -28.17
C PRO A 242 -6.00 4.43 -27.78
N ASN A 243 -6.76 3.88 -26.84
CA ASN A 243 -6.62 2.48 -26.47
C ASN A 243 -7.19 1.59 -27.59
N PRO A 244 -6.38 0.76 -28.26
CA PRO A 244 -6.89 -0.14 -29.30
C PRO A 244 -7.80 -1.23 -28.74
N ILE A 245 -7.69 -1.54 -27.44
CA ILE A 245 -8.44 -2.61 -26.78
C ILE A 245 -8.98 -2.12 -25.43
N PRO A 246 -9.99 -1.23 -25.43
CA PRO A 246 -10.67 -0.84 -24.21
C PRO A 246 -11.40 -2.05 -23.61
N ASN A 247 -11.46 -2.12 -22.27
CA ASN A 247 -12.04 -3.26 -21.55
C ASN A 247 -11.36 -4.59 -21.87
N PHE A 248 -10.02 -4.59 -22.00
CA PHE A 248 -9.23 -5.80 -22.19
C PHE A 248 -9.67 -6.91 -21.21
N GLN A 249 -10.36 -7.92 -21.73
CA GLN A 249 -10.82 -9.06 -20.95
C GLN A 249 -9.86 -10.22 -21.14
N VAL A 250 -9.40 -10.69 -20.00
CA VAL A 250 -8.54 -11.85 -19.90
C VAL A 250 -9.41 -13.09 -20.06
N GLY A 251 -9.11 -13.95 -21.04
CA GLY A 251 -9.85 -15.21 -21.23
C GLY A 251 -9.94 -16.03 -19.94
N ASN A 252 -11.12 -16.50 -19.59
CA ASN A 252 -11.29 -17.43 -18.47
C ASN A 252 -10.62 -18.78 -18.80
N ASP A 253 -10.12 -19.48 -17.78
CA ASP A 253 -9.45 -20.80 -17.84
C ASP A 253 -10.31 -21.95 -18.44
N ARG A 254 -11.48 -21.68 -19.05
CA ARG A 254 -12.45 -22.67 -19.55
C ARG A 254 -12.25 -23.06 -21.02
N GLY A 255 -11.02 -22.97 -21.54
CA GLY A 255 -10.67 -23.36 -22.91
C GLY A 255 -10.81 -22.22 -23.93
N PRO A 256 -10.49 -22.48 -25.22
CA PRO A 256 -10.53 -21.48 -26.26
C PRO A 256 -11.99 -21.11 -26.61
N GLY A 257 -12.60 -20.25 -25.79
CA GLY A 257 -13.90 -19.63 -26.04
C GLY A 257 -13.76 -18.28 -26.74
N GLU A 258 -14.75 -17.96 -27.57
CA GLU A 258 -14.80 -16.93 -28.62
C GLU A 258 -14.59 -15.45 -28.21
N ASN A 259 -14.19 -15.13 -26.97
CA ASN A 259 -14.04 -13.75 -26.49
C ASN A 259 -12.69 -13.45 -25.83
N GLN A 260 -11.61 -14.11 -26.25
CA GLN A 260 -10.25 -13.73 -25.84
C GLN A 260 -9.83 -12.49 -26.61
N THR A 261 -9.73 -11.34 -25.93
CA THR A 261 -9.17 -10.15 -26.56
C THR A 261 -7.66 -10.31 -26.58
N GLU A 262 -7.10 -10.83 -27.67
CA GLU A 262 -5.65 -10.91 -27.83
C GLU A 262 -5.09 -9.53 -28.18
N ARG A 263 -4.09 -9.12 -27.41
CA ARG A 263 -3.36 -7.88 -27.68
C ARG A 263 -2.26 -8.14 -28.69
N SER A 264 -2.19 -7.31 -29.74
CA SER A 264 -1.06 -7.35 -30.68
C SER A 264 0.25 -7.20 -29.93
N LEU A 265 1.22 -8.08 -30.19
CA LEU A 265 2.54 -8.05 -29.54
C LEU A 265 3.29 -6.74 -29.84
N GLN A 266 3.04 -6.12 -31.01
CA GLN A 266 3.59 -4.82 -31.35
C GLN A 266 3.05 -3.70 -30.45
N ASP A 267 1.75 -3.76 -30.13
CA ASP A 267 1.14 -2.85 -29.17
C ASP A 267 1.62 -3.12 -27.75
N ALA A 268 1.79 -4.40 -27.38
CA ALA A 268 2.34 -4.78 -26.09
C ALA A 268 3.75 -4.24 -25.84
N GLN A 269 4.58 -4.21 -26.88
CA GLN A 269 5.94 -3.68 -26.77
C GLN A 269 5.98 -2.17 -26.58
N ARG A 270 5.00 -1.43 -27.13
CA ARG A 270 5.06 0.05 -27.24
C ARG A 270 4.07 0.82 -26.37
N LEU A 271 2.94 0.23 -26.01
CA LEU A 271 1.82 0.88 -25.29
C LEU A 271 1.71 0.36 -23.84
N PHE A 272 2.69 0.58 -22.99
CA PHE A 272 2.64 0.08 -21.59
C PHE A 272 2.32 1.17 -20.56
N LEU A 273 2.37 2.45 -20.92
CA LEU A 273 2.14 3.58 -20.02
C LEU A 273 0.77 4.21 -20.30
N MET A 274 -0.11 4.29 -19.31
CA MET A 274 -1.39 4.98 -19.45
C MET A 274 -1.21 6.50 -19.46
N SER A 275 -1.99 7.20 -20.28
CA SER A 275 -2.06 8.67 -20.26
C SER A 275 -2.93 9.16 -19.11
N ASP A 276 -3.99 8.41 -18.78
CA ASP A 276 -4.87 8.72 -17.66
C ASP A 276 -4.18 8.46 -16.33
N VAL A 277 -4.47 9.34 -15.37
CA VAL A 277 -3.96 9.28 -14.00
C VAL A 277 -5.06 8.78 -13.09
N VAL A 278 -4.75 7.79 -12.26
CA VAL A 278 -5.67 7.26 -11.26
C VAL A 278 -5.93 8.33 -10.21
N GLN A 279 -7.16 8.81 -10.13
CA GLN A 279 -7.58 9.80 -9.15
C GLN A 279 -7.98 9.13 -7.82
N PRO A 280 -7.68 9.77 -6.68
CA PRO A 280 -8.13 9.31 -5.38
C PRO A 280 -9.64 9.49 -5.19
N VAL A 281 -10.21 8.82 -4.19
CA VAL A 281 -11.65 8.90 -3.84
C VAL A 281 -12.06 10.33 -3.47
N SER A 282 -11.18 11.09 -2.81
CA SER A 282 -11.36 12.49 -2.43
C SER A 282 -10.30 13.37 -3.08
N THR A 283 -10.67 14.59 -3.47
CA THR A 283 -9.74 15.55 -4.11
C THR A 283 -8.54 15.86 -3.22
N ASP A 284 -8.77 16.06 -1.92
CA ASP A 284 -7.72 16.21 -0.92
C ASP A 284 -7.40 14.86 -0.26
N PRO A 285 -6.17 14.66 0.27
CA PRO A 285 -5.83 13.46 1.00
C PRO A 285 -6.72 13.27 2.24
N LEU A 286 -6.97 12.01 2.60
CA LEU A 286 -7.72 11.65 3.79
C LEU A 286 -7.05 12.23 5.03
N LEU A 287 -5.73 12.10 5.12
CA LEU A 287 -4.91 12.68 6.16
C LEU A 287 -3.66 13.24 5.51
N TYR A 288 -3.16 14.39 5.97
CA TYR A 288 -1.85 14.87 5.60
C TYR A 288 -1.18 15.52 6.81
N GLN A 289 0.13 15.44 6.88
CA GLN A 289 0.91 16.03 7.94
C GLN A 289 2.22 16.60 7.39
N ASP A 290 2.46 17.85 7.74
CA ASP A 290 3.70 18.54 7.44
C ASP A 290 4.74 18.19 8.52
N ASN A 291 6.01 18.15 8.14
CA ASN A 291 7.18 17.79 8.96
C ASN A 291 7.23 16.35 9.50
N ILE A 292 6.33 15.45 9.10
CA ILE A 292 6.35 14.04 9.52
C ILE A 292 6.38 13.12 8.30
N ARG A 293 7.20 12.06 8.35
CA ARG A 293 7.24 10.96 7.37
C ARG A 293 6.50 9.73 7.87
N PHE A 294 5.46 9.35 7.14
CA PHE A 294 4.71 8.12 7.35
C PHE A 294 5.44 6.95 6.68
N SER A 295 5.43 5.77 7.31
CA SER A 295 6.19 4.60 6.88
C SER A 295 5.30 3.41 6.53
N LYS A 296 4.35 3.03 7.40
CA LYS A 296 3.49 1.86 7.26
C LYS A 296 2.03 2.19 7.55
N LEU A 297 1.11 1.49 6.88
CA LEU A 297 -0.33 1.70 7.03
C LEU A 297 -1.04 0.36 7.18
N VAL A 298 -1.97 0.30 8.12
CA VAL A 298 -3.05 -0.70 8.14
C VAL A 298 -4.38 0.00 8.41
N VAL A 299 -5.46 -0.56 7.88
CA VAL A 299 -6.80 0.01 8.02
C VAL A 299 -7.74 -1.05 8.59
N ASP A 300 -8.57 -0.65 9.53
CA ASP A 300 -9.64 -1.46 10.10
C ASP A 300 -11.01 -0.86 9.77
N ILE A 301 -12.02 -1.71 9.61
CA ILE A 301 -13.42 -1.28 9.45
C ILE A 301 -14.13 -1.51 10.77
N VAL A 302 -14.61 -0.44 11.38
CA VAL A 302 -15.37 -0.48 12.62
C VAL A 302 -16.80 0.00 12.37
N GLN A 303 -17.76 -0.84 12.74
CA GLN A 303 -19.17 -0.46 12.75
C GLN A 303 -19.46 0.41 13.98
N GLY A 304 -19.79 1.69 13.76
CA GLY A 304 -20.36 2.54 14.80
C GLY A 304 -21.88 2.40 14.89
N ARG A 305 -22.54 3.29 15.64
CA ARG A 305 -24.00 3.25 15.86
C ARG A 305 -24.80 3.23 14.55
N ASP A 306 -24.50 4.15 13.63
CA ASP A 306 -25.25 4.32 12.38
C ASP A 306 -24.35 4.39 11.13
N THR A 307 -23.02 4.40 11.31
CA THR A 307 -22.06 4.61 10.22
C THR A 307 -20.86 3.68 10.34
N LEU A 308 -20.35 3.24 9.19
CA LEU A 308 -19.08 2.55 9.06
C LEU A 308 -17.92 3.56 9.15
N TYR A 309 -16.93 3.19 9.95
CA TYR A 309 -15.74 3.98 10.18
C TYR A 309 -14.49 3.23 9.73
N HIS A 310 -13.60 3.95 9.08
CA HIS A 310 -12.31 3.43 8.64
C HIS A 310 -11.25 3.95 9.59
N VAL A 311 -10.73 3.06 10.44
CA VAL A 311 -9.70 3.39 11.42
C VAL A 311 -8.34 3.08 10.80
N MET A 312 -7.56 4.13 10.55
CA MET A 312 -6.23 4.04 9.98
C MET A 312 -5.20 4.06 11.10
N TYR A 313 -4.30 3.09 11.10
CA TYR A 313 -3.11 3.06 11.95
C TYR A 313 -1.89 3.31 11.07
N ILE A 314 -1.22 4.43 11.31
CA ILE A 314 -0.14 4.94 10.48
C ILE A 314 1.14 4.95 11.30
N GLY A 315 2.09 4.10 10.94
CA GLY A 315 3.44 4.16 11.50
C GLY A 315 4.26 5.29 10.90
N THR A 316 5.18 5.85 11.68
CA THR A 316 6.11 6.90 11.23
C THR A 316 7.55 6.40 11.17
N GLU A 317 8.43 7.21 10.59
CA GLU A 317 9.88 7.01 10.64
C GLU A 317 10.48 7.32 12.03
N TYR A 318 9.66 7.81 12.97
CA TYR A 318 10.09 8.26 14.30
C TYR A 318 9.59 7.36 15.45
N GLY A 319 9.08 6.17 15.14
CA GLY A 319 8.65 5.21 16.17
C GLY A 319 7.30 5.54 16.81
N THR A 320 6.50 6.35 16.13
CA THR A 320 5.14 6.71 16.57
C THR A 320 4.09 6.08 15.68
N ILE A 321 2.94 5.74 16.26
CA ILE A 321 1.74 5.33 15.52
C ILE A 321 0.67 6.38 15.69
N LEU A 322 0.20 6.90 14.55
CA LEU A 322 -0.91 7.81 14.47
C LEU A 322 -2.19 7.02 14.20
N LYS A 323 -3.18 7.18 15.06
CA LYS A 323 -4.52 6.61 14.87
C LYS A 323 -5.43 7.70 14.31
N ALA A 324 -6.03 7.46 13.16
CA ALA A 324 -6.94 8.39 12.50
C ALA A 324 -8.23 7.69 12.06
N LEU A 325 -9.30 8.46 11.93
CA LEU A 325 -10.64 7.98 11.59
C LEU A 325 -11.11 8.64 10.30
N SER A 326 -11.59 7.87 9.33
CA SER A 326 -12.30 8.40 8.16
C SER A 326 -13.72 7.84 8.09
N THR A 327 -14.64 8.62 7.52
CA THR A 327 -16.05 8.25 7.35
C THR A 327 -16.42 8.16 5.88
N THR A 328 -17.28 7.21 5.52
CA THR A 328 -17.75 7.01 4.15
C THR A 328 -18.69 8.12 3.64
N ASN A 329 -19.44 8.79 4.53
CA ASN A 329 -20.57 9.66 4.15
C ASN A 329 -20.26 11.17 4.02
N LYS A 330 -19.08 11.66 4.45
CA LYS A 330 -18.69 13.08 4.33
C LYS A 330 -17.22 13.20 3.94
N SER A 331 -16.97 13.61 2.69
CA SER A 331 -15.67 14.04 2.14
C SER A 331 -14.43 13.20 2.51
N MET A 332 -14.62 11.94 2.92
CA MET A 332 -13.64 11.03 3.53
C MET A 332 -12.50 11.74 4.29
N ARG A 333 -12.81 12.77 5.07
CA ARG A 333 -11.76 13.55 5.76
C ARG A 333 -11.36 12.83 7.03
N GLY A 334 -10.09 12.50 7.15
CA GLY A 334 -9.48 11.88 8.31
C GLY A 334 -9.50 12.82 9.52
N CYS A 335 -9.95 12.32 10.66
CA CYS A 335 -9.86 12.96 11.96
C CYS A 335 -8.78 12.25 12.78
N TYR A 336 -7.85 13.02 13.34
CA TYR A 336 -6.82 12.49 14.22
C TYR A 336 -7.41 12.08 15.57
N LEU A 337 -7.10 10.87 16.03
CA LEU A 337 -7.61 10.33 17.30
C LEU A 337 -6.54 10.26 18.38
N GLU A 338 -5.39 9.64 18.09
CA GLU A 338 -4.37 9.31 19.10
C GLU A 338 -2.96 9.29 18.49
N GLU A 339 -1.97 9.77 19.27
CA GLU A 339 -0.54 9.53 19.03
C GLU A 339 -0.04 8.47 20.00
N MET A 340 0.49 7.36 19.49
CA MET A 340 1.10 6.32 20.31
C MET A 340 2.61 6.39 20.14
N ARG A 341 3.32 6.86 21.17
CA ARG A 341 4.79 6.80 21.23
C ARG A 341 5.22 5.46 21.79
N LEU A 342 5.97 4.70 20.99
CA LEU A 342 6.39 3.33 21.33
C LEU A 342 7.76 3.26 21.97
N LEU A 343 8.53 4.34 21.85
CA LEU A 343 9.92 4.44 22.28
C LEU A 343 10.04 5.39 23.48
N PRO A 344 11.05 5.20 24.34
CA PRO A 344 11.41 6.15 25.38
C PRO A 344 11.69 7.56 24.81
N GLU A 345 11.59 8.57 25.66
CA GLU A 345 11.92 9.94 25.26
C GLU A 345 13.38 10.06 24.79
N GLY A 346 13.58 10.67 23.61
CA GLY A 346 14.89 10.85 23.01
C GLY A 346 15.31 9.72 22.05
N GLU A 347 14.61 8.60 22.03
CA GLU A 347 14.82 7.53 21.06
C GLU A 347 13.85 7.63 19.87
N SER A 348 14.36 7.37 18.67
CA SER A 348 13.59 7.42 17.42
C SER A 348 14.11 6.37 16.46
N GLU A 349 13.24 5.45 16.04
CA GLU A 349 13.53 4.47 14.99
C GLU A 349 12.32 4.27 14.06
N PRO A 350 12.52 3.92 12.79
CA PRO A 350 11.42 3.73 11.85
C PRO A 350 10.63 2.44 12.14
N ILE A 351 9.31 2.53 12.07
CA ILE A 351 8.45 1.34 12.12
C ILE A 351 8.66 0.51 10.84
N LYS A 352 9.16 -0.71 11.00
CA LYS A 352 9.55 -1.60 9.89
C LYS A 352 8.40 -2.44 9.35
N SER A 353 7.46 -2.83 10.21
CA SER A 353 6.25 -3.55 9.80
C SER A 353 5.07 -3.19 10.69
N LEU A 354 3.89 -3.18 10.09
CA LEU A 354 2.64 -2.95 10.79
C LEU A 354 1.64 -3.96 10.26
N GLN A 355 1.02 -4.75 11.14
CA GLN A 355 0.07 -5.80 10.78
C GLN A 355 -1.10 -5.78 11.77
N ILE A 356 -2.31 -5.96 11.26
CA ILE A 356 -3.52 -6.03 12.08
C ILE A 356 -4.04 -7.47 12.10
N LEU A 357 -4.39 -7.95 13.29
CA LEU A 357 -5.06 -9.23 13.48
C LEU A 357 -6.47 -8.97 14.02
N HIS A 358 -7.46 -9.02 13.13
CA HIS A 358 -8.85 -8.72 13.49
C HIS A 358 -9.43 -9.71 14.52
N SER A 359 -9.06 -11.00 14.46
CA SER A 359 -9.58 -12.03 15.38
C SER A 359 -9.20 -11.81 16.85
N ASP A 360 -8.03 -11.23 17.09
CA ASP A 360 -7.46 -10.95 18.42
C ASP A 360 -7.50 -9.44 18.74
N ARG A 361 -8.17 -8.65 17.88
CA ARG A 361 -8.27 -7.18 17.94
C ARG A 361 -6.95 -6.51 18.34
N SER A 362 -5.87 -6.92 17.69
CA SER A 362 -4.50 -6.52 18.06
C SER A 362 -3.71 -6.01 16.86
N LEU A 363 -2.91 -4.99 17.10
CA LEU A 363 -1.95 -4.40 16.18
C LEU A 363 -0.55 -4.90 16.52
N PHE A 364 0.11 -5.54 15.56
CA PHE A 364 1.50 -5.96 15.67
C PHE A 364 2.42 -4.94 15.00
N VAL A 365 3.41 -4.47 15.75
CA VAL A 365 4.35 -3.44 15.32
C VAL A 365 5.76 -4.02 15.36
N GLY A 366 6.42 -4.08 14.20
CA GLY A 366 7.80 -4.51 14.09
C GLY A 366 8.75 -3.33 14.12
N LEU A 367 9.64 -3.35 15.11
CA LEU A 367 10.77 -2.45 15.26
C LEU A 367 12.07 -3.17 14.81
N SER A 368 13.23 -2.56 15.04
CA SER A 368 14.50 -3.17 14.63
C SER A 368 14.87 -4.42 15.41
N ASP A 369 14.54 -4.45 16.71
CA ASP A 369 14.98 -5.45 17.68
C ASP A 369 13.83 -6.25 18.32
N ARG A 370 12.58 -5.75 18.22
CA ARG A 370 11.41 -6.35 18.88
C ARG A 370 10.13 -6.21 18.07
N VAL A 371 9.15 -7.03 18.44
CA VAL A 371 7.78 -6.94 17.96
C VAL A 371 6.87 -6.62 19.14
N LEU A 372 6.06 -5.58 19.01
CA LEU A 372 5.09 -5.17 20.00
C LEU A 372 3.69 -5.61 19.59
N LYS A 373 2.91 -6.08 20.55
CA LYS A 373 1.47 -6.35 20.41
C LYS A 373 0.70 -5.27 21.16
N ILE A 374 -0.13 -4.51 20.45
CA ILE A 374 -0.90 -3.40 21.00
C ILE A 374 -2.39 -3.67 20.79
N PRO A 375 -3.25 -3.63 21.81
CA PRO A 375 -4.69 -3.78 21.62
C PRO A 375 -5.25 -2.61 20.80
N LEU A 376 -6.21 -2.89 19.90
CA LEU A 376 -6.83 -1.84 19.07
C LEU A 376 -7.68 -0.88 19.92
N GLU A 377 -8.27 -1.39 21.00
CA GLU A 377 -9.01 -0.63 22.00
C GLU A 377 -8.13 -0.30 23.22
N ARG A 378 -8.09 1.00 23.58
CA ARG A 378 -7.27 1.51 24.68
C ARG A 378 -8.08 2.37 25.64
N CYS A 379 -9.34 1.98 25.86
CA CYS A 379 -10.35 2.78 26.57
C CYS A 379 -10.00 3.02 28.05
N PHE A 380 -9.24 2.09 28.66
CA PHE A 380 -8.77 2.19 30.04
C PHE A 380 -7.82 3.38 30.29
N LEU A 381 -7.23 3.97 29.24
CA LEU A 381 -6.35 5.13 29.37
C LEU A 381 -7.10 6.47 29.41
N HIS A 382 -8.41 6.48 29.13
CA HIS A 382 -9.20 7.70 29.04
C HIS A 382 -10.28 7.74 30.13
N SER A 383 -10.29 8.82 30.92
CA SER A 383 -11.46 9.16 31.74
C SER A 383 -12.59 9.59 30.81
N CYS A 384 -13.80 9.06 31.03
CA CYS A 384 -14.98 9.22 30.18
C CYS A 384 -15.61 10.63 30.25
N SER A 385 -14.80 11.69 30.18
CA SER A 385 -15.23 13.09 30.15
C SER A 385 -15.13 13.73 28.76
N PHE A 386 -14.53 13.05 27.78
CA PHE A 386 -14.38 13.55 26.41
C PHE A 386 -15.40 12.92 25.46
N HIS A 387 -16.50 13.63 25.21
CA HIS A 387 -17.56 13.32 24.22
C HIS A 387 -17.11 13.29 22.74
N ARG A 388 -15.80 13.16 22.44
CA ARG A 388 -15.29 13.24 21.06
C ARG A 388 -15.16 11.90 20.33
N PHE A 389 -15.40 10.79 21.02
CA PHE A 389 -15.23 9.44 20.47
C PHE A 389 -16.59 8.80 20.19
N HIS A 390 -17.02 8.81 18.93
CA HIS A 390 -18.26 8.17 18.46
C HIS A 390 -18.26 6.63 18.53
N ILE A 391 -17.16 6.02 18.96
CA ILE A 391 -16.96 4.56 19.04
C ILE A 391 -17.03 4.06 20.50
N LEU A 392 -17.09 4.97 21.48
CA LEU A 392 -17.17 4.63 22.90
C LEU A 392 -18.60 4.81 23.42
N SER A 393 -19.07 3.84 24.20
CA SER A 393 -20.25 3.91 25.05
C SER A 393 -19.84 4.12 26.51
N THR A 394 -20.72 4.70 27.33
CA THR A 394 -20.47 4.92 28.75
C THR A 394 -21.42 4.08 29.59
N SER A 395 -20.90 3.38 30.60
CA SER A 395 -21.71 2.70 31.62
C SER A 395 -21.07 2.88 32.99
N ASN A 396 -21.81 3.36 33.99
CA ASN A 396 -21.32 3.58 35.36
C ASN A 396 -19.91 4.21 35.46
N SER A 397 -19.71 5.36 34.81
CA SER A 397 -18.43 6.11 34.80
C SER A 397 -17.22 5.34 34.21
N GLN A 398 -17.44 4.20 33.56
CA GLN A 398 -16.46 3.44 32.81
C GLN A 398 -16.77 3.50 31.30
N CYS A 399 -15.72 3.61 30.47
CA CYS A 399 -15.86 3.59 29.01
C CYS A 399 -15.89 2.13 28.52
N HIS A 400 -16.91 1.77 27.74
CA HIS A 400 -17.05 0.47 27.10
C HIS A 400 -17.23 0.63 25.59
N ASP A 401 -16.79 -0.32 24.80
CA ASP A 401 -16.96 -0.24 23.34
C ASP A 401 -18.39 -0.58 22.89
N THR A 402 -18.85 0.06 21.81
CA THR A 402 -20.06 -0.40 21.11
C THR A 402 -19.75 -1.69 20.36
N SER A 403 -19.96 -2.84 20.99
CA SER A 403 -19.83 -4.14 20.33
C SER A 403 -20.97 -4.36 19.32
N PRO A 404 -20.70 -4.92 18.12
CA PRO A 404 -21.76 -5.28 17.17
C PRO A 404 -22.70 -6.41 17.68
N TYR A 405 -22.39 -7.04 18.82
CA TYR A 405 -23.17 -8.12 19.42
C TYR A 405 -23.92 -7.72 20.70
N ILE A 406 -23.86 -6.46 21.14
CA ILE A 406 -24.56 -6.01 22.34
C ILE A 406 -25.88 -5.32 21.93
N HIS A 407 -26.92 -6.14 21.75
CA HIS A 407 -28.30 -5.69 21.92
C HIS A 407 -28.57 -5.48 23.43
N SER A 408 -28.02 -4.43 24.01
CA SER A 408 -28.49 -3.95 25.32
C SER A 408 -28.80 -2.47 25.24
N VAL A 409 -30.04 -2.13 25.55
CA VAL A 409 -30.58 -0.78 25.66
C VAL A 409 -29.66 0.06 26.55
N MET A 410 -28.82 0.90 25.95
CA MET A 410 -28.06 1.94 26.65
C MET A 410 -28.55 3.29 26.14
N THR A 411 -29.22 4.00 27.03
CA THR A 411 -29.84 5.31 26.86
C THR A 411 -28.79 6.36 26.51
N THR A 412 -28.86 6.91 25.30
CA THR A 412 -28.26 8.21 25.00
C THR A 412 -29.24 9.30 25.42
N ASP A 413 -29.08 9.85 26.63
CA ASP A 413 -29.80 11.05 27.06
C ASP A 413 -29.26 12.27 26.29
N ILE A 414 -30.03 12.76 25.31
CA ILE A 414 -29.72 13.94 24.49
C ILE A 414 -30.66 15.14 24.79
N TRP A 415 -31.48 15.12 25.83
CA TRP A 415 -32.39 16.25 26.12
C TRP A 415 -32.45 16.69 27.59
N GLY A 416 -31.28 16.95 28.21
CA GLY A 416 -31.23 17.22 29.65
C GLY A 416 -30.31 18.34 30.14
N LEU A 417 -29.77 19.24 29.30
CA LEU A 417 -28.84 20.29 29.77
C LEU A 417 -29.03 21.68 29.14
N ILE A 418 -30.21 21.98 28.57
CA ILE A 418 -30.56 23.34 28.08
C ILE A 418 -31.79 23.94 28.81
N HIS A 419 -32.26 23.34 29.91
CA HIS A 419 -33.39 23.90 30.69
C HIS A 419 -33.14 24.07 32.19
N ILE A 420 -31.87 24.15 32.62
CA ILE A 420 -31.53 24.50 34.01
C ILE A 420 -30.59 25.73 34.00
N SER A 421 -31.14 26.89 33.61
CA SER A 421 -30.64 28.23 33.96
C SER A 421 -31.61 29.38 33.59
N ILE A 422 -32.92 29.12 33.44
CA ILE A 422 -33.96 30.16 33.38
C ILE A 422 -35.16 29.74 34.24
N SER A 423 -34.91 29.48 35.54
CA SER A 423 -35.98 29.41 36.55
C SER A 423 -35.55 29.88 37.96
N LEU A 424 -34.41 30.58 38.05
CA LEU A 424 -33.94 31.24 39.29
C LEU A 424 -33.91 32.78 39.17
N PHE A 425 -34.59 33.34 38.17
CA PHE A 425 -34.73 34.78 37.95
C PHE A 425 -36.19 35.15 37.66
N ASN A 426 -37.12 34.78 38.55
CA ASN A 426 -38.44 35.43 38.64
C ASN A 426 -39.21 35.02 39.90
N MET A 427 -38.56 35.07 41.06
CA MET A 427 -39.26 34.96 42.34
C MET A 427 -38.65 35.88 43.39
N TYR A 428 -38.47 37.16 43.06
CA TYR A 428 -38.35 38.28 44.00
C TYR A 428 -38.45 39.58 43.18
N ILE A 429 -39.68 40.08 42.97
CA ILE A 429 -40.08 41.49 42.85
C ILE A 429 -41.62 41.46 42.82
N HIS A 430 -42.19 41.40 44.01
CA HIS A 430 -43.49 42.01 44.33
C HIS A 430 -43.43 42.36 45.82
N LEU A 431 -42.75 43.48 46.08
CA LEU A 431 -43.07 44.48 47.10
C LEU A 431 -42.68 45.82 46.48
#